data_AF-A0A5P3VLU5-F1
#
_entry.id   AF-A0A5P3VLU5-F1
#
_cell.length_a   1.000
_cell.length_b   1.000
_cell.length_c   1.000
_cell.angle_alpha   90.00
_cell.angle_beta   90.00
_cell.angle_gamma   90.00
#
_symmetry.space_group_name_H-M   'P 1'
#
loop_
_entity.id
_entity.type
_entity.pdbx_description
1 polymer ?
#
loop_
_entity_poly.entity_id
_entity_poly.type
_entity_poly.pdbx_seq_one_letter_code
_entity_poly.pdbx_strand_id
1 'polypeptide(L)'
;MHCWIAAAALVALVLAGAAHAATDIDCDPSTAPAGRVPSQRLICESALFSMGYQRIYADQQRLLKAGTITEAEVAAFRKKRDSCETAACLDAVFREWRTFAAQAGSKR
;
A
#
# COMPACT_ATOMS: atom_id res chain seq x y z
N MET A 1 -6.18 -58.76 -16.68
CA MET A 1 -6.98 -58.02 -15.68
C MET A 1 -6.21 -56.75 -15.35
N HIS A 2 -6.67 -55.66 -15.95
CA HIS A 2 -6.10 -54.33 -15.85
C HIS A 2 -6.53 -53.67 -14.54
N CYS A 3 -5.60 -53.01 -13.84
CA CYS A 3 -5.77 -51.67 -13.26
C CYS A 3 -4.67 -51.42 -12.22
N TRP A 4 -3.53 -50.93 -12.68
CA TRP A 4 -2.65 -50.14 -11.83
C TRP A 4 -3.24 -48.73 -11.80
N ILE A 5 -4.01 -48.43 -10.76
CA ILE A 5 -4.53 -47.09 -10.51
C ILE A 5 -3.36 -46.27 -10.00
N ALA A 6 -2.71 -45.56 -10.93
CA ALA A 6 -1.69 -44.59 -10.62
C ALA A 6 -2.33 -43.39 -9.91
N ALA A 7 -1.93 -43.25 -8.65
CA ALA A 7 -1.71 -42.03 -7.88
C ALA A 7 -2.50 -40.77 -8.30
N ALA A 8 -3.40 -40.41 -7.39
CA ALA A 8 -3.98 -39.09 -7.15
C ALA A 8 -3.13 -37.89 -7.62
N ALA A 9 -3.68 -37.11 -8.55
CA ALA A 9 -3.29 -35.72 -8.76
C ALA A 9 -4.28 -34.82 -8.00
N LEU A 10 -3.99 -34.54 -6.73
CA LEU A 10 -4.66 -33.47 -5.99
C LEU A 10 -4.14 -32.13 -6.52
N VAL A 11 -4.95 -31.46 -7.34
CA VAL A 11 -4.73 -30.05 -7.71
C VAL A 11 -5.03 -29.22 -6.46
N ALA A 12 -4.00 -28.92 -5.68
CA ALA A 12 -4.06 -27.92 -4.62
C ALA A 12 -4.19 -26.55 -5.26
N LEU A 13 -5.44 -26.07 -5.38
CA LEU A 13 -5.72 -24.69 -5.74
C LEU A 13 -5.35 -23.81 -4.53
N VAL A 14 -4.08 -23.40 -4.45
CA VAL A 14 -3.65 -22.36 -3.51
C VAL A 14 -4.23 -21.04 -4.03
N LEU A 15 -5.45 -20.73 -3.61
CA LEU A 15 -6.02 -19.40 -3.76
C LEU A 15 -5.10 -18.45 -3.00
N ALA A 16 -4.36 -17.66 -3.78
CA ALA A 16 -3.52 -16.58 -3.32
C ALA A 16 -4.27 -15.78 -2.26
N GLY A 17 -3.80 -15.84 -1.01
CA GLY A 17 -4.13 -14.80 -0.05
C GLY A 17 -3.82 -13.47 -0.73
N ALA A 18 -4.74 -12.51 -0.64
CA ALA A 18 -4.48 -11.16 -1.10
C ALA A 18 -3.17 -10.73 -0.47
N ALA A 19 -2.08 -10.77 -1.23
CA ALA A 19 -0.80 -10.27 -0.80
C ALA A 19 -1.00 -8.76 -0.75
N HIS A 20 -1.53 -8.27 0.36
CA HIS A 20 -1.40 -6.86 0.71
C HIS A 20 0.10 -6.62 0.64
N ALA A 21 0.53 -5.84 -0.34
CA ALA A 21 1.91 -5.41 -0.40
C ALA A 21 2.21 -4.81 0.97
N ALA A 22 3.25 -5.30 1.63
CA ALA A 22 3.67 -4.76 2.91
C ALA A 22 4.04 -3.30 2.69
N THR A 23 3.14 -2.39 3.03
CA THR A 23 3.43 -0.96 3.10
C THR A 23 3.92 -0.63 4.50
N ASP A 24 4.29 0.62 4.73
CA ASP A 24 4.59 1.09 6.08
C ASP A 24 3.35 1.21 6.98
N ILE A 25 2.14 0.97 6.45
CA ILE A 25 0.90 0.83 7.23
C ILE A 25 0.41 -0.60 7.07
N ASP A 26 0.33 -1.33 8.20
CA ASP A 26 -0.35 -2.61 8.27
C ASP A 26 -1.78 -2.41 8.79
N CYS A 27 -2.75 -2.83 7.99
CA CYS A 27 -4.18 -2.76 8.32
C CYS A 27 -4.73 -4.06 8.89
N ASP A 28 -3.93 -5.13 9.01
CA ASP A 28 -4.32 -6.33 9.73
C ASP A 28 -4.59 -5.96 11.20
N PRO A 29 -5.81 -6.21 11.72
CA PRO A 29 -6.13 -5.93 13.12
C PRO A 29 -5.27 -6.75 14.10
N SER A 30 -4.72 -7.88 13.68
CA SER A 30 -3.89 -8.78 14.50
C SER A 30 -2.47 -8.28 14.70
N THR A 31 -1.96 -7.47 13.77
CA THR A 31 -0.60 -6.89 13.79
C THR A 31 -0.63 -5.38 14.07
N ALA A 32 -1.82 -4.80 14.21
CA ALA A 32 -2.04 -3.39 14.47
C ALA A 32 -1.30 -2.93 15.75
N PRO A 33 -0.40 -1.93 15.67
CA PRO A 33 0.23 -1.39 16.86
C PRO A 33 -0.81 -0.72 17.76
N ALA A 34 -0.69 -0.91 19.07
CA ALA A 34 -1.46 -0.18 20.06
C ALA A 34 -1.08 1.31 19.98
N GLY A 35 -1.95 2.12 19.38
CA GLY A 35 -1.71 3.57 19.19
C GLY A 35 -1.46 4.02 17.76
N ARG A 36 -2.13 3.44 16.75
CA ARG A 36 -2.20 4.07 15.40
C ARG A 36 -2.60 5.53 15.51
N VAL A 37 -1.86 6.39 14.82
CA VAL A 37 -2.25 7.79 14.63
C VAL A 37 -3.57 7.87 13.84
N PRO A 38 -4.38 8.94 14.01
CA PRO A 38 -5.71 9.04 13.39
C PRO A 38 -5.73 8.77 11.88
N SER A 39 -4.75 9.29 11.14
CA SER A 39 -4.66 9.08 9.69
C SER A 39 -4.48 7.61 9.30
N GLN A 40 -3.69 6.83 10.03
CA GLN A 40 -3.50 5.41 9.75
C GLN A 40 -4.78 4.61 10.02
N ARG A 41 -5.55 4.99 11.05
CA ARG A 41 -6.88 4.44 11.28
C ARG A 41 -7.81 4.74 10.10
N LEU A 42 -7.90 6.00 9.67
CA LEU A 42 -8.71 6.41 8.53
C LEU A 42 -8.33 5.68 7.23
N ILE A 43 -7.04 5.39 7.04
CA ILE A 43 -6.54 4.60 5.91
C ILE A 43 -7.10 3.18 5.95
N CYS A 44 -7.11 2.55 7.13
CA CYS A 44 -7.55 1.16 7.26
C CYS A 44 -9.07 0.99 7.32
N GLU A 45 -9.83 1.99 7.78
CA GLU A 45 -11.29 1.92 7.90
C GLU A 45 -12.04 2.06 6.57
N SER A 46 -11.38 2.53 5.51
CA SER A 46 -12.00 2.77 4.21
C SER A 46 -11.21 2.13 3.08
N ALA A 47 -11.89 1.30 2.27
CA ALA A 47 -11.30 0.69 1.08
C ALA A 47 -10.75 1.73 0.09
N LEU A 48 -11.37 2.91 0.02
CA LEU A 48 -10.91 4.00 -0.83
C LEU A 48 -9.52 4.49 -0.40
N PHE A 49 -9.33 4.70 0.91
CA PHE A 49 -8.05 5.18 1.44
C PHE A 49 -7.01 4.07 1.51
N SER A 50 -7.39 2.83 1.86
CA SER A 50 -6.45 1.72 1.89
C SER A 50 -5.87 1.43 0.51
N MET A 51 -6.70 1.26 -0.51
CA MET A 51 -6.24 1.06 -1.90
C MET A 51 -5.54 2.30 -2.46
N GLY A 52 -6.01 3.50 -2.09
CA GLY A 52 -5.35 4.75 -2.42
C GLY A 52 -3.90 4.78 -1.90
N TYR A 53 -3.72 4.38 -0.64
CA TYR A 53 -2.42 4.34 0.02
C TYR A 53 -1.49 3.31 -0.61
N GLN A 54 -1.99 2.11 -0.90
CA GLN A 54 -1.24 1.05 -1.58
C GLN A 54 -0.66 1.51 -2.92
N ARG A 55 -1.43 2.26 -3.72
CA ARG A 55 -0.96 2.84 -4.99
C ARG A 55 0.10 3.90 -4.78
N ILE A 56 -0.10 4.80 -3.81
CA ILE A 56 0.88 5.83 -3.45
C ILE A 56 2.21 5.18 -3.02
N TYR A 57 2.15 4.13 -2.19
CA TYR A 57 3.35 3.43 -1.75
C TYR A 57 4.07 2.75 -2.92
N ALA A 58 3.34 2.07 -3.81
CA ALA A 58 3.92 1.48 -5.01
C ALA A 58 4.57 2.54 -5.93
N ASP A 59 3.95 3.71 -6.05
CA ASP A 59 4.52 4.85 -6.77
C ASP A 59 5.81 5.35 -6.14
N GLN A 60 5.85 5.48 -4.81
CA GLN A 60 7.06 5.85 -4.06
C GLN A 60 8.20 4.87 -4.33
N GLN A 61 7.96 3.57 -4.19
CA GLN A 61 8.98 2.54 -4.42
C GLN A 61 9.51 2.58 -5.87
N ARG A 62 8.62 2.79 -6.85
CA ARG A 62 9.03 2.91 -8.26
C ARG A 62 9.89 4.15 -8.49
N LEU A 63 9.51 5.30 -7.94
CA LEU A 63 10.22 6.57 -8.15
C LEU A 63 11.57 6.59 -7.41
N LEU A 64 11.63 6.01 -6.20
CA LEU A 64 12.88 5.81 -5.45
C LEU A 64 13.85 4.93 -6.22
N LYS A 65 13.39 3.77 -6.70
CA LYS A 65 14.20 2.86 -7.52
C LYS A 65 14.75 3.53 -8.77
N ALA A 66 14.00 4.48 -9.31
CA ALA A 66 14.41 5.24 -10.48
C ALA A 66 15.22 6.51 -10.18
N GLY A 67 15.52 6.80 -8.91
CA GLY A 67 16.26 7.99 -8.48
C GLY A 67 15.55 9.31 -8.80
N THR A 68 14.24 9.27 -9.06
CA THR A 68 13.46 10.46 -9.44
C THR A 68 12.96 11.24 -8.23
N ILE A 69 12.92 10.58 -7.07
CA ILE A 69 12.63 11.15 -5.77
C ILE A 69 13.62 10.59 -4.74
N THR A 70 13.63 11.18 -3.56
CA THR A 70 14.49 10.84 -2.42
C THR A 70 13.65 10.29 -1.27
N GLU A 71 14.30 9.57 -0.36
CA GLU A 71 13.68 9.12 0.90
C GLU A 71 13.16 10.29 1.74
N ALA A 72 13.80 11.47 1.65
CA ALA A 72 13.36 12.68 2.35
C ALA A 72 12.00 13.18 1.85
N GLU A 73 11.72 13.08 0.54
CA GLU A 73 10.41 13.46 -0.02
C GLU A 73 9.31 12.48 0.40
N VAL A 74 9.63 11.19 0.49
CA VAL A 74 8.72 10.16 1.04
C VAL A 74 8.45 10.43 2.53
N ALA A 75 9.49 10.73 3.31
CA ALA A 75 9.34 11.07 4.73
C ALA A 75 8.51 12.34 4.94
N ALA A 76 8.69 13.37 4.09
CA ALA A 76 7.88 14.59 4.13
C ALA A 76 6.40 14.31 3.86
N PHE A 77 6.09 13.45 2.88
CA PHE A 77 4.73 12.99 2.64
C PHE A 77 4.15 12.25 3.84
N ARG A 78 4.90 11.30 4.43
CA ARG A 78 4.43 10.53 5.60
C ARG A 78 4.15 11.44 6.79
N LYS A 79 5.02 12.43 7.04
CA LYS A 79 4.80 13.43 8.09
C LYS A 79 3.50 14.22 7.87
N LYS A 80 3.22 14.66 6.64
CA LYS A 80 1.95 15.34 6.31
C LYS A 80 0.75 14.42 6.52
N ARG A 81 0.82 13.18 6.02
CA ARG A 81 -0.21 12.15 6.23
C ARG A 81 -0.49 11.94 7.72
N ASP A 82 0.55 11.78 8.54
CA ASP A 82 0.42 11.48 9.96
C ASP A 82 -0.12 12.65 10.79
N SER A 83 -0.06 13.88 10.25
CA SER A 83 -0.70 15.05 10.85
C SER A 83 -2.20 15.19 10.57
N CYS A 84 -2.75 14.38 9.66
CA CYS A 84 -4.18 14.47 9.31
C CYS A 84 -5.07 13.75 10.33
N GLU A 85 -6.15 14.42 10.72
CA GLU A 85 -7.19 13.85 11.61
C GLU A 85 -8.53 13.62 10.90
N THR A 86 -8.67 14.05 9.64
CA THR A 86 -9.90 13.94 8.87
C THR A 86 -9.68 13.30 7.50
N ALA A 87 -10.73 12.65 6.98
CA ALA A 87 -10.73 12.08 5.63
C ALA A 87 -10.43 13.12 4.54
N ALA A 88 -10.99 14.34 4.67
CA ALA A 88 -10.76 15.42 3.72
C ALA A 88 -9.29 15.89 3.70
N CYS A 89 -8.64 15.97 4.86
CA CYS A 89 -7.20 16.25 4.96
C CYS A 89 -6.39 15.16 4.25
N LEU A 90 -6.67 13.90 4.56
CA LEU A 90 -5.95 12.76 4.02
C LEU A 90 -6.07 12.68 2.48
N ASP A 91 -7.28 12.90 1.97
CA ASP A 91 -7.58 12.95 0.55
C ASP A 91 -6.84 14.11 -0.16
N ALA A 92 -6.72 15.28 0.49
CA ALA A 92 -5.91 16.39 -0.01
C ALA A 92 -4.42 16.03 -0.09
N VAL A 93 -3.87 15.39 0.95
CA VAL A 93 -2.47 14.92 0.95
C VAL A 93 -2.23 13.87 -0.14
N PHE A 94 -3.19 12.98 -0.39
CA PHE A 94 -3.09 11.98 -1.47
C PHE A 94 -3.15 12.61 -2.86
N ARG A 95 -3.98 13.65 -3.05
CA ARG A 95 -3.98 14.44 -4.29
C ARG A 95 -2.65 15.16 -4.51
N GLU A 96 -2.15 15.82 -3.48
CA GLU A 96 -0.88 16.56 -3.54
C GLU A 96 0.26 15.63 -3.97
N TRP A 97 0.35 14.43 -3.37
CA TRP A 97 1.33 13.44 -3.77
C TRP A 97 1.22 13.04 -5.24
N ARG A 98 0.01 12.75 -5.73
CA ARG A 98 -0.19 12.35 -7.13
C ARG A 98 0.27 13.43 -8.11
N THR A 99 -0.03 14.69 -7.81
CA THR A 99 0.45 15.83 -8.61
C THR A 99 1.97 15.95 -8.55
N PHE A 100 2.58 15.78 -7.38
CA PHE A 100 4.04 15.77 -7.23
C PHE A 100 4.68 14.61 -8.02
N ALA A 101 4.19 13.38 -7.86
CA ALA A 101 4.70 12.18 -8.52
C ALA A 101 4.60 12.26 -10.05
N ALA A 102 3.51 12.83 -10.58
CA ALA A 102 3.35 13.07 -12.01
C ALA A 102 4.42 14.05 -12.55
N GLN A 103 4.70 15.13 -11.81
CA GLN A 103 5.75 16.08 -12.16
C GLN A 103 7.15 15.47 -12.06
N ALA A 104 7.41 14.71 -11.00
CA ALA A 104 8.69 14.00 -10.83
C ALA A 104 8.94 13.05 -12.01
N GLY A 105 7.93 12.27 -12.41
CA GLY A 105 8.02 11.37 -13.57
C GLY A 105 8.26 12.08 -14.91
N SER A 106 7.78 13.31 -15.08
CA SER A 106 7.98 14.12 -16.29
C SER A 106 9.35 14.77 -16.40
N LYS A 107 10.14 14.85 -15.33
CA LYS A 107 11.48 15.46 -15.32
C LYS A 107 12.58 14.54 -15.85
N ARG A 108 12.22 13.35 -16.34
CA ARG A 108 13.15 12.31 -16.74
C ARG A 108 13.50 12.37 -18.22
#